data_AF-A0A347UGW4-F1
#
_entry.id   AF-A0A347UGW4-F1
#
_cell.length_a   1.000
_cell.length_b   1.000
_cell.length_c   1.000
_cell.angle_alpha   90.00
_cell.angle_beta   90.00
_cell.angle_gamma   90.00
#
_symmetry.space_group_name_H-M   'P 1'
#
loop_
_entity.id
_entity.type
_entity.pdbx_description
1 polymer ?
#
loop_
_entity_poly.entity_id
_entity_poly.type
_entity_poly.pdbx_seq_one_letter_code
_entity_poly.pdbx_strand_id
1 'polypeptide(L)'
;MTFKGFKDIDEIVEWLEPMDYETFWKEIKPFCLILLTREKCDRDIASGATDEETVLYVMKNFVRMELAKILKLEWRDPLMQSTAVH
;
A
#
# COMPACT_ATOMS: atom_id res chain seq x y z
N MET A 1 -0.80 16.55 -12.29
CA MET A 1 -0.55 15.40 -11.40
C MET A 1 -1.58 14.35 -11.79
N THR A 2 -1.17 13.29 -12.49
CA THR A 2 -2.09 12.22 -12.91
C THR A 2 -2.29 11.31 -11.71
N PHE A 3 -3.52 11.23 -11.20
CA PHE A 3 -3.85 10.32 -10.10
C PHE A 3 -3.74 8.89 -10.63
N LYS A 4 -2.98 8.01 -9.95
CA LYS A 4 -2.93 6.60 -10.34
C LYS A 4 -4.30 5.99 -10.03
N GLY A 5 -5.00 5.54 -11.08
CA GLY A 5 -6.23 4.77 -10.94
C GLY A 5 -5.88 3.31 -10.71
N PHE A 6 -6.36 2.74 -9.60
CA PHE A 6 -6.33 1.30 -9.34
C PHE A 6 -7.71 0.73 -9.68
N LYS A 7 -7.76 -0.45 -10.29
CA LYS A 7 -9.02 -1.12 -10.67
C LYS A 7 -9.58 -2.01 -9.57
N ASP A 8 -8.71 -2.64 -8.79
CA ASP A 8 -9.03 -3.54 -7.70
C ASP A 8 -7.99 -3.41 -6.58
N ILE A 9 -8.25 -4.06 -5.44
CA ILE A 9 -7.32 -4.06 -4.30
C ILE A 9 -6.00 -4.76 -4.66
N ASP A 10 -6.03 -5.75 -5.54
CA ASP A 10 -4.82 -6.49 -5.95
C ASP A 10 -3.84 -5.60 -6.70
N GLU A 11 -4.30 -4.70 -7.58
CA GLU A 11 -3.43 -3.72 -8.23
C GLU A 11 -2.75 -2.77 -7.22
N ILE A 12 -3.34 -2.52 -6.04
CA ILE A 12 -2.68 -1.79 -4.94
C ILE A 12 -1.60 -2.66 -4.30
N VAL A 13 -1.88 -3.94 -4.04
CA VAL A 13 -0.92 -4.88 -3.46
C VAL A 13 0.28 -5.09 -4.38
N GLU A 14 0.03 -5.38 -5.66
CA GLU A 14 1.04 -5.55 -6.70
C GLU A 14 1.93 -4.31 -6.86
N TRP A 15 1.37 -3.11 -6.67
CA TRP A 15 2.13 -1.87 -6.69
C TRP A 15 2.99 -1.67 -5.44
N LEU A 16 2.48 -2.01 -4.26
CA LEU A 16 3.18 -1.84 -2.98
C LEU A 16 4.25 -2.90 -2.73
N GLU A 17 4.03 -4.13 -3.21
CA GLU A 17 4.89 -5.30 -2.94
C GLU A 17 6.39 -5.03 -3.18
N PRO A 18 6.82 -4.52 -4.34
CA PRO A 18 8.25 -4.37 -4.63
C PRO A 18 8.90 -3.16 -3.97
N MET A 19 8.15 -2.30 -3.28
CA MET A 19 8.69 -1.06 -2.72
C MET A 19 9.56 -1.32 -1.50
N ASP A 20 10.74 -0.71 -1.46
CA ASP A 20 11.51 -0.53 -0.23
C ASP A 20 10.95 0.62 0.62
N TYR A 21 11.50 0.79 1.82
CA TYR A 21 11.02 1.78 2.79
C TYR A 21 11.07 3.22 2.25
N GLU A 22 12.14 3.58 1.55
CA GLU A 22 12.32 4.92 0.99
C GLU A 22 11.35 5.20 -0.17
N THR A 23 11.21 4.25 -1.08
CA THR A 23 10.32 4.34 -2.24
C THR A 23 8.88 4.41 -1.77
N PHE A 24 8.51 3.59 -0.78
CA PHE A 24 7.19 3.59 -0.17
C PHE A 24 6.75 4.99 0.28
N TRP A 25 7.55 5.68 1.10
CA TRP A 25 7.17 7.01 1.60
C TRP A 25 7.08 8.09 0.51
N LYS A 26 7.89 7.97 -0.55
CA LYS A 26 7.85 8.89 -1.69
C LYS A 26 6.58 8.67 -2.52
N GLU A 27 6.27 7.43 -2.82
CA GLU A 27 5.17 7.02 -3.69
C GLU A 27 3.79 7.26 -3.07
N ILE A 28 3.64 7.11 -1.75
CA ILE A 28 2.33 7.31 -1.09
C ILE A 28 2.00 8.79 -0.82
N LYS A 29 3.00 9.67 -0.85
CA LYS A 29 2.86 11.10 -0.50
C LYS A 29 1.74 11.83 -1.28
N PRO A 30 1.54 11.60 -2.60
CA PRO A 30 0.49 12.27 -3.36
C PRO A 30 -0.94 11.90 -2.94
N PHE A 31 -1.13 10.78 -2.23
CA PHE A 31 -2.46 10.31 -1.84
C PHE A 31 -2.96 10.92 -0.52
N CYS A 32 -2.11 11.64 0.23
CA CYS A 32 -2.48 12.32 1.48
C CYS A 32 -3.23 11.43 2.49
N LEU A 33 -2.80 10.17 2.63
CA LEU A 33 -3.47 9.17 3.45
C LEU A 33 -3.35 9.46 4.95
N ILE A 34 -4.36 9.09 5.73
CA ILE A 34 -4.36 9.23 7.19
C ILE A 34 -3.64 8.02 7.79
N LEU A 35 -2.32 8.15 7.99
CA LEU A 35 -1.44 7.08 8.43
C LEU A 35 -0.53 7.52 9.59
N LEU A 36 0.19 6.56 10.19
CA LEU A 36 1.38 6.89 11.00
C LEU A 36 2.36 7.68 10.14
N THR A 37 3.02 8.67 10.72
CA THR A 37 3.99 9.49 9.99
C THR A 37 5.33 8.76 9.86
N ARG A 38 6.08 9.08 8.80
CA ARG A 38 7.45 8.56 8.62
C ARG A 38 8.31 8.83 9.84
N GLU A 39 8.21 10.01 10.45
CA GLU A 39 9.01 10.38 11.62
C GLU A 39 8.70 9.50 12.84
N LYS A 40 7.46 9.02 13.01
CA LYS A 40 7.11 8.07 14.08
C LYS A 40 7.75 6.72 13.80
N CYS A 41 7.61 6.23 12.58
CA CYS A 41 8.20 4.96 12.13
C CYS A 41 9.73 4.97 12.29
N ASP A 42 10.39 6.04 11.84
CA ASP A 42 11.84 6.20 11.95
C ASP A 42 12.31 6.19 13.40
N ARG A 43 11.54 6.80 14.32
CA ARG A 43 11.84 6.75 15.77
C ARG A 43 11.69 5.35 16.35
N ASP A 44 10.67 4.61 15.95
CA ASP A 44 10.45 3.25 16.44
C ASP A 44 11.57 2.32 16.01
N ILE A 45 12.00 2.42 14.74
CA ILE A 45 13.13 1.69 14.17
C ILE A 45 14.43 2.06 14.91
N ALA A 46 14.73 3.37 15.03
CA ALA A 46 15.95 3.83 15.70
C ALA A 46 16.01 3.43 17.18
N SER A 47 14.86 3.31 17.85
CA SER A 47 14.78 2.87 19.24
C SER A 47 14.92 1.34 19.41
N GLY A 48 14.86 0.57 18.33
CA GLY A 48 14.84 -0.89 18.36
C GLY A 48 13.50 -1.48 18.82
N ALA A 49 12.43 -0.67 18.88
CA ALA A 49 11.09 -1.15 19.22
C ALA A 49 10.53 -2.12 18.16
N THR A 50 10.97 -1.97 16.92
CA THR A 50 10.62 -2.82 15.78
C THR A 50 11.67 -2.64 14.67
N ASP A 51 11.71 -3.55 13.69
CA ASP A 51 12.58 -3.46 12.52
C ASP A 51 11.87 -2.81 11.32
N GLU A 52 12.67 -2.40 10.33
CA GLU A 52 12.19 -1.72 9.11
C GLU A 52 11.22 -2.60 8.31
N GLU A 53 11.49 -3.91 8.21
CA GLU A 53 10.67 -4.86 7.45
C GLU A 53 9.26 -4.96 8.04
N THR A 54 9.16 -5.08 9.36
CA THR A 54 7.90 -5.12 10.10
C THR A 54 7.11 -3.83 9.92
N VAL A 55 7.77 -2.68 10.05
CA VAL A 55 7.12 -1.37 9.83
C VAL A 55 6.61 -1.27 8.40
N LEU A 56 7.44 -1.59 7.41
CA LEU A 56 7.08 -1.50 6.01
C LEU A 56 5.91 -2.41 5.68
N TYR A 57 5.90 -3.64 6.20
CA TYR A 57 4.78 -4.58 6.05
C TYR A 57 3.47 -4.01 6.61
N VAL A 58 3.49 -3.46 7.83
CA VAL A 58 2.30 -2.86 8.47
C VAL A 58 1.82 -1.64 7.68
N MET A 59 2.75 -0.77 7.27
CA MET A 59 2.42 0.45 6.55
C MET A 59 1.86 0.17 5.16
N LYS A 60 2.38 -0.81 4.42
CA LYS A 60 1.79 -1.28 3.15
C LYS A 60 0.35 -1.77 3.35
N ASN A 61 0.07 -2.47 4.45
CA ASN A 61 -1.28 -2.91 4.77
C ASN A 61 -2.23 -1.74 5.08
N PHE A 62 -1.78 -0.72 5.83
CA PHE A 62 -2.61 0.46 6.06
C PHE A 62 -2.86 1.25 4.78
N VAL A 63 -1.87 1.41 3.91
CA VAL A 63 -2.05 2.07 2.60
C VAL A 63 -3.07 1.31 1.76
N ARG A 64 -2.98 -0.02 1.70
CA ARG A 64 -3.97 -0.87 1.01
C ARG A 64 -5.37 -0.60 1.53
N MET A 65 -5.57 -0.60 2.85
CA MET A 65 -6.88 -0.37 3.47
C MET A 65 -7.43 1.03 3.20
N GLU A 66 -6.61 2.07 3.38
CA GLU A 66 -7.04 3.46 3.18
C GLU A 66 -7.34 3.75 1.71
N LEU A 67 -6.49 3.29 0.77
CA LEU A 67 -6.75 3.45 -0.67
C LEU A 67 -7.98 2.68 -1.12
N ALA A 68 -8.14 1.43 -0.70
CA ALA A 68 -9.32 0.63 -1.03
C ALA A 68 -10.60 1.32 -0.55
N LYS A 69 -10.59 1.91 0.65
CA LYS A 69 -11.72 2.64 1.21
C LYS A 69 -12.01 3.94 0.44
N ILE A 70 -11.00 4.74 0.14
CA ILE A 70 -11.15 6.02 -0.58
C ILE A 70 -11.68 5.77 -2.00
N LEU A 71 -11.13 4.77 -2.68
CA LEU A 71 -11.45 4.44 -4.07
C LEU A 71 -12.64 3.47 -4.20
N LYS A 72 -13.18 2.96 -3.07
CA LYS A 72 -14.25 1.97 -3.01
C LYS A 72 -13.97 0.72 -3.85
N LEU A 73 -12.75 0.20 -3.72
CA LEU A 73 -12.28 -0.97 -4.46
C LEU A 73 -12.62 -2.25 -3.71
N GLU A 74 -12.84 -3.31 -4.48
CA GLU A 74 -12.99 -4.67 -3.99
C GLU A 74 -11.78 -5.53 -4.42
N TRP A 75 -11.62 -6.69 -3.79
CA TRP A 75 -10.64 -7.67 -4.24
C TRP A 75 -11.03 -8.20 -5.61
N ARG A 76 -10.03 -8.56 -6.43
CA ARG A 76 -10.26 -9.18 -7.73
C ARG A 76 -10.96 -10.52 -7.51
N ASP A 77 -12.09 -10.73 -8.17
CA ASP A 77 -12.76 -12.04 -8.12
C ASP A 77 -11.89 -13.08 -8.86
N PRO A 78 -11.40 -14.12 -8.17
CA PRO A 78 -10.59 -15.17 -8.81
C PRO A 78 -11.36 -15.94 -9.89
N LEU A 79 -12.69 -16.04 -9.77
CA LEU A 79 -13.55 -16.82 -10.66
C LEU A 79 -13.95 -16.07 -11.93
N MET A 80 -13.88 -14.73 -11.94
CA MET A 80 -14.15 -13.92 -13.15
C MET A 80 -12.97 -13.85 -14.12
N GLN A 81 -11.78 -14.34 -13.76
CA GLN A 81 -10.63 -14.43 -14.66
C GLN A 81 -10.66 -15.67 -15.57
N SER A 82 -11.46 -16.69 -15.24
CA SER A 82 -11.47 -17.98 -15.94
C SER A 82 -12.31 -18.02 -17.22
N THR A 83 -13.08 -16.97 -17.55
CA THR A 83 -13.92 -16.95 -18.77
C THR A 83 -13.20 -16.40 -20.00
N ALA A 84 -11.91 -16.05 -19.88
CA ALA A 84 -11.06 -15.70 -21.02
C ALA A 84 -10.17 -16.90 -21.41
N VAL A 85 -10.78 -18.02 -21.80
CA VAL A 85 -10.10 -19.07 -22.55
C VAL A 85 -10.86 -19.24 -23.86
N HIS A 86 -10.21 -18.79 -24.95
CA HIS A 86 -10.62 -19.05 -26.33
C HIS A 86 -10.51 -20.54 -26.67
#